data_AF-A0A1I2KDS0-F1
#
_entry.id   AF-A0A1I2KDS0-F1
#
_cell.length_a   1.000
_cell.length_b   1.000
_cell.length_c   1.000
_cell.angle_alpha   90.00
_cell.angle_beta   90.00
_cell.angle_gamma   90.00
#
_symmetry.space_group_name_H-M   'P 1'
#
loop_
_entity.id
_entity.type
_entity.pdbx_description
1 polymer ?
#
loop_
_entity_poly.entity_id
_entity_poly.type
_entity_poly.pdbx_seq_one_letter_code
_entity_poly.pdbx_strand_id
1 'polypeptide(L)'
;MSAPPASAATAGRARAWTPAARRLGVVEARRMLRHPAYPIVMLYAVMFAVTVRANNEGGPTANFAYSVVSVSVLLIYAPLTFVAANRVAATTYRSQVRDVLDATPVDDRQRTVGAVVGLLLGPVVVGLGGALVLLMIGESASPLAPANDRVYQRTPLEYLQVPAIVLGAGLLGIAVARWLPWPGMLPLTAIALWLGTIVMYDQHFIVYETTTYEVVPARTWFALWPVWFVDMGGMLPRQPLAQEMWHLAYLLGLGVLAGIAALLRTDGPRRALYVTAGGAVVVTAVAAWLQLG
;
A
#
# COMPACT_ATOMS: atom_id res chain seq x y z
N MET A 1 52.60 -8.75 -18.51
CA MET A 1 51.13 -8.66 -18.64
C MET A 1 50.61 -7.79 -17.50
N SER A 2 50.16 -6.57 -17.80
CA SER A 2 49.63 -5.63 -16.81
C SER A 2 48.16 -5.95 -16.52
N ALA A 3 47.81 -6.14 -15.24
CA ALA A 3 46.43 -6.35 -14.83
C ALA A 3 45.55 -5.14 -15.23
N PRO A 4 44.35 -5.36 -15.79
CA PRO A 4 43.46 -4.26 -16.14
C PRO A 4 43.05 -3.46 -14.90
N PRO A 5 42.92 -2.13 -15.00
CA PRO A 5 42.62 -1.27 -13.87
C PRO A 5 41.27 -1.61 -13.23
N ALA A 6 41.27 -1.83 -11.92
CA ALA A 6 40.11 -2.24 -11.12
C ALA A 6 38.90 -1.28 -11.19
N SER A 7 39.08 -0.06 -11.69
CA SER A 7 38.02 0.94 -11.85
C SER A 7 37.06 0.67 -13.01
N ALA A 8 37.51 -0.02 -14.07
CA ALA A 8 36.65 -0.32 -15.22
C ALA A 8 35.64 -1.45 -14.91
N ALA A 9 36.03 -2.41 -14.06
CA ALA A 9 35.21 -3.56 -13.70
C ALA A 9 34.03 -3.19 -12.77
N THR A 10 34.16 -2.12 -11.98
CA THR A 10 33.11 -1.64 -11.06
C THR A 10 32.05 -0.80 -11.79
N ALA A 11 32.45 0.03 -12.75
CA ALA A 11 31.52 0.84 -13.55
C ALA A 11 30.58 -0.02 -14.44
N GLY A 12 31.08 -1.14 -14.99
CA GLY A 12 30.27 -2.07 -15.77
C GLY A 12 29.18 -2.80 -14.97
N ARG A 13 29.46 -3.10 -13.69
CA ARG A 13 28.49 -3.79 -12.81
C ARG A 13 27.29 -2.90 -12.47
N ALA A 14 27.51 -1.60 -12.21
CA ALA A 14 26.42 -0.69 -11.83
C ALA A 14 25.37 -0.50 -12.94
N ARG A 15 25.75 -0.53 -14.23
CA ARG A 15 24.81 -0.40 -15.36
C ARG A 15 24.05 -1.70 -15.68
N ALA A 16 24.63 -2.87 -15.38
CA ALA A 16 24.00 -4.16 -15.67
C ALA A 16 22.83 -4.50 -14.72
N TRP A 17 22.65 -3.76 -13.63
CA TRP A 17 21.66 -4.08 -12.58
C TRP A 17 20.24 -3.69 -12.97
N THR A 18 20.06 -2.64 -13.78
CA THR A 18 18.72 -2.12 -14.10
C THR A 18 17.92 -3.03 -15.04
N PRO A 19 18.47 -3.68 -16.08
CA PRO A 19 17.67 -4.53 -16.97
C PRO A 19 17.27 -5.85 -16.31
N ALA A 20 18.16 -6.45 -15.52
CA ALA A 20 17.89 -7.72 -14.84
C ALA A 20 16.81 -7.55 -13.75
N ALA A 21 16.96 -6.53 -12.89
CA ALA A 21 15.96 -6.23 -11.86
C ALA A 21 14.59 -5.88 -12.45
N ARG A 22 14.55 -5.16 -13.59
CA ARG A 22 13.29 -4.86 -14.30
C ARG A 22 12.62 -6.12 -14.85
N ARG A 23 13.38 -7.01 -15.51
CA ARG A 23 12.85 -8.28 -16.04
C ARG A 23 12.32 -9.16 -14.91
N LEU A 24 13.07 -9.26 -13.82
CA LEU A 24 12.62 -9.97 -12.62
C LEU A 24 11.35 -9.33 -12.06
N GLY A 25 11.30 -8.00 -11.98
CA GLY A 25 10.11 -7.28 -11.53
C GLY A 25 8.87 -7.56 -12.37
N VAL A 26 8.97 -7.67 -13.69
CA VAL A 26 7.83 -8.07 -14.54
C VAL A 26 7.34 -9.49 -14.21
N VAL A 27 8.26 -10.43 -13.96
CA VAL A 27 7.92 -11.79 -13.56
C VAL A 27 7.26 -11.80 -12.18
N GLU A 28 7.80 -11.05 -11.22
CA GLU A 28 7.23 -10.98 -9.87
C GLU A 28 5.89 -10.25 -9.84
N ALA A 29 5.70 -9.19 -10.65
CA ALA A 29 4.40 -8.54 -10.83
C ALA A 29 3.34 -9.55 -11.29
N ARG A 30 3.66 -10.37 -12.30
CA ARG A 30 2.76 -11.43 -12.79
C ARG A 30 2.48 -12.49 -11.72
N ARG A 31 3.48 -12.90 -10.94
CA ARG A 31 3.31 -13.87 -9.85
C ARG A 31 2.43 -13.32 -8.74
N MET A 32 2.63 -12.05 -8.36
CA MET A 32 1.77 -11.36 -7.39
C MET A 32 0.33 -11.31 -7.91
N LEU A 33 0.10 -10.75 -9.11
CA LEU A 33 -1.25 -10.58 -9.66
C LEU A 33 -2.00 -11.91 -9.93
N ARG A 34 -1.27 -13.00 -10.18
CA ARG A 34 -1.86 -14.35 -10.35
C ARG A 34 -2.16 -15.05 -9.04
N HIS A 35 -1.95 -14.40 -7.89
CA HIS A 35 -2.37 -14.97 -6.61
C HIS A 35 -3.88 -15.24 -6.66
N PRO A 36 -4.35 -16.47 -6.35
CA PRO A 36 -5.73 -16.89 -6.60
C PRO A 36 -6.79 -16.04 -5.88
N ALA A 37 -6.41 -15.35 -4.80
CA ALA A 37 -7.28 -14.44 -4.08
C ALA A 37 -7.61 -13.13 -4.84
N TYR A 38 -6.70 -12.62 -5.68
CA TYR A 38 -6.95 -11.38 -6.42
C TYR A 38 -8.16 -11.42 -7.36
N PRO A 39 -8.28 -12.41 -8.28
CA PRO A 39 -9.41 -12.43 -9.19
C PRO A 39 -10.74 -12.60 -8.45
N ILE A 40 -10.78 -13.34 -7.32
CA ILE A 40 -12.01 -13.50 -6.52
C ILE A 40 -12.47 -12.13 -5.98
N VAL A 41 -11.56 -11.37 -5.40
CA VAL A 41 -11.87 -10.08 -4.79
C VAL A 41 -12.16 -9.01 -5.83
N MET A 42 -11.39 -8.98 -6.92
CA MET A 42 -11.61 -8.04 -8.02
C MET A 42 -12.89 -8.34 -8.78
N LEU A 43 -13.23 -9.61 -8.99
CA LEU A 43 -14.50 -9.98 -9.62
C LEU A 43 -15.69 -9.53 -8.77
N TYR A 44 -15.64 -9.73 -7.45
CA TYR A 44 -16.69 -9.25 -6.55
C TYR A 44 -16.87 -7.72 -6.64
N ALA A 45 -15.77 -6.97 -6.53
CA ALA A 45 -15.80 -5.50 -6.62
C ALA A 45 -16.31 -4.99 -7.97
N VAL A 46 -15.86 -5.60 -9.07
CA VAL A 46 -16.25 -5.23 -10.45
C VAL A 46 -17.70 -5.58 -10.72
N MET A 47 -18.14 -6.80 -10.40
CA MET A 47 -19.54 -7.23 -10.58
C MET A 47 -20.49 -6.30 -9.85
N PHE A 48 -20.11 -5.89 -8.64
CA PHE A 48 -20.89 -4.98 -7.84
C PHE A 48 -20.93 -3.56 -8.44
N ALA A 49 -19.78 -3.00 -8.80
CA ALA A 49 -19.71 -1.68 -9.44
C ALA A 49 -20.50 -1.62 -10.77
N VAL A 50 -20.43 -2.69 -11.59
CA VAL A 50 -21.19 -2.83 -12.84
C VAL A 50 -22.69 -2.88 -12.56
N THR A 51 -23.13 -3.63 -11.55
CA THR A 51 -24.56 -3.72 -11.19
C THR A 51 -25.11 -2.35 -10.81
N VAL A 52 -24.40 -1.59 -9.98
CA VAL A 52 -24.82 -0.23 -9.60
C VAL A 52 -24.90 0.69 -10.83
N ARG A 53 -23.90 0.64 -11.71
CA ARG A 53 -23.88 1.50 -12.90
C ARG A 53 -24.98 1.15 -13.90
N ALA A 54 -25.22 -0.15 -14.12
CA ALA A 54 -26.19 -0.64 -15.09
C ALA A 54 -27.62 -0.23 -14.74
N ASN A 55 -27.94 -0.12 -13.45
CA ASN A 55 -29.27 0.26 -12.99
C ASN A 55 -29.49 1.79 -12.92
N ASN A 56 -28.49 2.61 -13.30
CA ASN A 56 -28.52 4.08 -13.20
C ASN A 56 -28.94 4.59 -11.81
N GLU A 57 -28.61 3.84 -10.76
CA GLU A 57 -29.01 4.19 -9.42
C GLU A 57 -28.09 5.32 -8.88
N GLY A 58 -28.57 6.56 -8.91
CA GLY A 58 -27.98 7.68 -8.19
C GLY A 58 -28.42 7.70 -6.72
N GLY A 59 -27.75 8.50 -5.88
CA GLY A 59 -28.11 8.64 -4.45
C GLY A 59 -27.55 7.49 -3.59
N PRO A 60 -28.37 6.78 -2.80
CA PRO A 60 -27.91 5.72 -1.88
C PRO A 60 -26.97 4.72 -2.55
N THR A 61 -27.24 4.38 -3.81
CA THR A 61 -26.46 3.39 -4.53
C THR A 61 -25.09 3.89 -4.98
N ALA A 62 -24.91 5.21 -5.21
CA ALA A 62 -23.58 5.78 -5.47
C ALA A 62 -22.70 5.74 -4.21
N ASN A 63 -23.28 6.05 -3.04
CA ASN A 63 -22.60 5.91 -1.75
C ASN A 63 -22.25 4.43 -1.47
N PHE A 64 -23.18 3.52 -1.76
CA PHE A 64 -22.97 2.09 -1.62
C PHE A 64 -21.87 1.56 -2.57
N ALA A 65 -21.87 1.95 -3.85
CA ALA A 65 -20.81 1.62 -4.81
C ALA A 65 -19.46 2.16 -4.36
N TYR A 66 -19.42 3.43 -3.95
CA TYR A 66 -18.20 4.03 -3.45
C TYR A 66 -17.66 3.26 -2.25
N SER A 67 -18.53 2.91 -1.30
CA SER A 67 -18.18 2.16 -0.10
C SER A 67 -17.66 0.78 -0.44
N VAL A 68 -18.32 0.03 -1.33
CA VAL A 68 -17.86 -1.31 -1.72
C VAL A 68 -16.56 -1.27 -2.49
N VAL A 69 -16.37 -0.32 -3.42
CA VAL A 69 -15.08 -0.16 -4.10
C VAL A 69 -13.99 0.19 -3.10
N SER A 70 -14.27 1.12 -2.17
CA SER A 70 -13.31 1.53 -1.12
C SER A 70 -12.94 0.35 -0.21
N VAL A 71 -13.92 -0.39 0.33
CA VAL A 71 -13.72 -1.61 1.12
C VAL A 71 -12.90 -2.62 0.32
N SER A 72 -13.28 -2.88 -0.93
CA SER A 72 -12.62 -3.89 -1.76
C SER A 72 -11.16 -3.55 -2.01
N VAL A 73 -10.84 -2.29 -2.27
CA VAL A 73 -9.46 -1.86 -2.53
C VAL A 73 -8.65 -1.75 -1.23
N LEU A 74 -9.21 -1.15 -0.18
CA LEU A 74 -8.48 -0.83 1.05
C LEU A 74 -8.43 -2.00 2.03
N LEU A 75 -9.56 -2.67 2.29
CA LEU A 75 -9.66 -3.71 3.31
C LEU A 75 -9.43 -5.11 2.78
N ILE A 76 -9.47 -5.31 1.45
CA ILE A 76 -9.28 -6.63 0.86
C ILE A 76 -8.05 -6.65 -0.05
N TYR A 77 -7.99 -5.78 -1.06
CA TYR A 77 -6.91 -5.78 -2.04
C TYR A 77 -5.54 -5.44 -1.42
N ALA A 78 -5.45 -4.41 -0.57
CA ALA A 78 -4.18 -4.07 0.07
C ALA A 78 -3.67 -5.18 1.03
N PRO A 79 -4.49 -5.78 1.93
CA PRO A 79 -4.05 -6.94 2.70
C PRO A 79 -3.67 -8.15 1.84
N LEU A 80 -4.39 -8.41 0.75
CA LEU A 80 -3.98 -9.45 -0.20
C LEU A 80 -2.65 -9.13 -0.88
N THR A 81 -2.35 -7.85 -1.10
CA THR A 81 -1.05 -7.40 -1.59
C THR A 81 0.06 -7.70 -0.60
N PHE A 82 -0.16 -7.46 0.68
CA PHE A 82 0.75 -7.90 1.74
C PHE A 82 1.01 -9.42 1.68
N VAL A 83 -0.03 -10.23 1.58
CA VAL A 83 0.08 -11.70 1.51
C VAL A 83 0.81 -12.16 0.23
N ALA A 84 0.43 -11.64 -0.92
CA ALA A 84 1.00 -12.01 -2.21
C ALA A 84 2.47 -11.62 -2.30
N ALA A 85 2.81 -10.40 -1.87
CA ALA A 85 4.18 -9.90 -1.85
C ALA A 85 5.06 -10.68 -0.86
N ASN A 86 4.53 -11.02 0.32
CA ASN A 86 5.22 -11.88 1.28
C ASN A 86 5.48 -13.27 0.69
N ARG A 87 4.46 -13.92 0.11
CA ARG A 87 4.61 -15.25 -0.50
C ARG A 87 5.66 -15.26 -1.59
N VAL A 88 5.60 -14.29 -2.49
CA VAL A 88 6.59 -14.11 -3.56
C VAL A 88 7.99 -13.94 -2.97
N ALA A 89 8.17 -13.03 -2.02
CA ALA A 89 9.46 -12.77 -1.40
C ALA A 89 9.99 -13.95 -0.55
N ALA A 90 9.10 -14.72 0.09
CA ALA A 90 9.47 -15.87 0.93
C ALA A 90 9.85 -17.11 0.12
N THR A 91 9.44 -17.21 -1.16
CA THR A 91 9.78 -18.38 -2.00
C THR A 91 11.29 -18.59 -2.13
N THR A 92 12.08 -17.51 -2.09
CA THR A 92 13.54 -17.57 -2.20
C THR A 92 14.23 -18.01 -0.91
N TYR A 93 13.50 -18.10 0.21
CA TYR A 93 14.04 -18.39 1.54
C TYR A 93 13.71 -19.77 2.09
N ARG A 94 12.94 -20.57 1.36
CA ARG A 94 12.66 -21.95 1.74
C ARG A 94 13.92 -22.78 1.53
N SER A 95 14.33 -23.53 2.55
CA SER A 95 15.57 -24.34 2.56
C SER A 95 15.73 -25.20 1.32
N GLN A 96 14.65 -25.83 0.85
CA GLN A 96 14.65 -26.72 -0.31
C GLN A 96 14.92 -26.01 -1.66
N VAL A 97 14.72 -24.70 -1.74
CA VAL A 97 14.85 -23.93 -2.99
C VAL A 97 16.14 -23.11 -3.01
N ARG A 98 16.70 -22.85 -1.83
CA ARG A 98 17.88 -21.99 -1.66
C ARG A 98 19.10 -22.52 -2.39
N ASP A 99 19.41 -23.80 -2.25
CA ASP A 99 20.61 -24.40 -2.86
C ASP A 99 20.59 -24.30 -4.40
N VAL A 100 19.42 -24.47 -5.01
CA VAL A 100 19.25 -24.32 -6.47
C VAL A 100 19.33 -22.85 -6.89
N LEU A 101 18.77 -21.96 -6.08
CA LEU A 101 18.78 -20.53 -6.34
C LEU A 101 20.17 -19.90 -6.15
N ASP A 102 20.99 -20.42 -5.25
CA ASP A 102 22.35 -19.92 -5.01
C ASP A 102 23.27 -20.18 -6.22
N ALA A 103 22.91 -21.11 -7.11
CA ALA A 103 23.57 -21.30 -8.41
C ALA A 103 23.16 -20.28 -9.49
N THR A 104 22.13 -19.46 -9.26
CA THR A 104 21.69 -18.45 -10.23
C THR A 104 22.52 -17.16 -10.10
N PRO A 105 22.77 -16.42 -11.21
CA PRO A 105 23.62 -15.23 -11.18
C PRO A 105 22.96 -13.99 -10.52
N VAL A 106 21.79 -14.15 -9.91
CA VAL A 106 20.99 -13.06 -9.33
C VAL A 106 21.13 -13.08 -7.82
N ASP A 107 21.78 -12.05 -7.27
CA ASP A 107 21.97 -11.93 -5.83
C ASP A 107 20.65 -11.63 -5.07
N ASP A 108 20.67 -11.82 -3.75
CA ASP A 108 19.51 -11.64 -2.89
C ASP A 108 18.96 -10.20 -2.91
N ARG A 109 19.83 -9.22 -3.14
CA ARG A 109 19.47 -7.80 -3.19
C ARG A 109 18.72 -7.48 -4.49
N GLN A 110 19.19 -7.98 -5.62
CA GLN A 110 18.53 -7.89 -6.92
C GLN A 110 17.16 -8.58 -6.87
N ARG A 111 17.03 -9.68 -6.13
CA ARG A 111 15.71 -10.31 -5.89
C ARG A 111 14.77 -9.42 -5.08
N THR A 112 15.24 -8.76 -4.02
CA THR A 112 14.42 -7.78 -3.27
C THR A 112 14.00 -6.63 -4.15
N VAL A 113 14.96 -6.04 -4.89
CA VAL A 113 14.68 -4.93 -5.80
C VAL A 113 13.70 -5.38 -6.89
N GLY A 114 13.87 -6.59 -7.43
CA GLY A 114 12.91 -7.20 -8.37
C GLY A 114 11.52 -7.32 -7.78
N ALA A 115 11.38 -7.80 -6.55
CA ALA A 115 10.08 -7.87 -5.86
C ALA A 115 9.46 -6.48 -5.64
N VAL A 116 10.24 -5.47 -5.26
CA VAL A 116 9.79 -4.08 -5.10
C VAL A 116 9.34 -3.49 -6.44
N VAL A 117 10.12 -3.68 -7.51
CA VAL A 117 9.74 -3.25 -8.86
C VAL A 117 8.49 -3.99 -9.33
N GLY A 118 8.36 -5.29 -9.02
CA GLY A 118 7.18 -6.07 -9.35
C GLY A 118 5.92 -5.59 -8.61
N LEU A 119 6.07 -5.21 -7.34
CA LEU A 119 5.00 -4.57 -6.57
C LEU A 119 4.54 -3.26 -7.22
N LEU A 120 5.49 -2.41 -7.62
CA LEU A 120 5.23 -1.13 -8.29
C LEU A 120 4.57 -1.30 -9.67
N LEU A 121 5.00 -2.29 -10.46
CA LEU A 121 4.49 -2.55 -11.81
C LEU A 121 3.16 -3.33 -11.83
N GLY A 122 2.83 -4.03 -10.76
CA GLY A 122 1.63 -4.86 -10.66
C GLY A 122 0.62 -4.27 -9.68
N PRO A 123 0.62 -4.71 -8.40
CA PRO A 123 -0.42 -4.32 -7.47
C PRO A 123 -0.64 -2.82 -7.29
N VAL A 124 0.42 -2.01 -7.28
CA VAL A 124 0.28 -0.55 -7.13
C VAL A 124 -0.43 0.08 -8.33
N VAL A 125 -0.20 -0.42 -9.56
CA VAL A 125 -0.94 0.03 -10.75
C VAL A 125 -2.42 -0.31 -10.66
N VAL A 126 -2.77 -1.48 -10.10
CA VAL A 126 -4.18 -1.84 -9.87
C VAL A 126 -4.79 -0.95 -8.78
N GLY A 127 -4.04 -0.64 -7.72
CA GLY A 127 -4.43 0.33 -6.69
C GLY A 127 -4.70 1.72 -7.27
N LEU A 128 -3.88 2.18 -8.23
CA LEU A 128 -4.14 3.41 -9.00
C LEU A 128 -5.44 3.30 -9.81
N GLY A 129 -5.71 2.15 -10.43
CA GLY A 129 -6.99 1.89 -11.10
C GLY A 129 -8.17 2.01 -10.15
N GLY A 130 -8.08 1.44 -8.96
CA GLY A 130 -9.09 1.58 -7.90
C GLY A 130 -9.30 3.03 -7.47
N ALA A 131 -8.22 3.79 -7.31
CA ALA A 131 -8.27 5.22 -7.01
C ALA A 131 -9.01 6.03 -8.09
N LEU A 132 -8.75 5.73 -9.37
CA LEU A 132 -9.46 6.36 -10.49
C LEU A 132 -10.95 6.00 -10.51
N VAL A 133 -11.32 4.75 -10.21
CA VAL A 133 -12.73 4.34 -10.10
C VAL A 133 -13.43 5.11 -8.98
N LEU A 134 -12.79 5.25 -7.82
CA LEU A 134 -13.34 6.03 -6.71
C LEU A 134 -13.52 7.51 -7.05
N LEU A 135 -12.54 8.10 -7.75
CA LEU A 135 -12.64 9.47 -8.25
C LEU A 135 -13.84 9.63 -9.20
N MET A 136 -14.01 8.72 -10.17
CA MET A 136 -15.15 8.77 -11.11
C MET A 136 -16.50 8.64 -10.40
N ILE A 137 -16.60 7.75 -9.40
CA ILE A 137 -17.84 7.62 -8.60
C ILE A 137 -18.08 8.92 -7.82
N GLY A 138 -17.05 9.48 -7.18
CA GLY A 138 -17.13 10.72 -6.42
C GLY A 138 -17.56 11.93 -7.26
N GLU A 139 -17.04 12.06 -8.48
CA GLU A 139 -17.43 13.13 -9.42
C GLU A 139 -18.87 12.97 -9.91
N SER A 140 -19.38 11.75 -10.01
CA SER A 140 -20.75 11.47 -10.43
C SER A 140 -21.82 11.71 -9.34
N ALA A 141 -21.39 11.89 -8.09
CA ALA A 141 -22.31 12.05 -6.97
C ALA A 141 -22.92 13.46 -6.91
N SER A 142 -24.24 13.52 -6.68
CA SER A 142 -24.97 14.78 -6.55
C SER A 142 -24.64 15.46 -5.21
N PRO A 143 -24.22 16.74 -5.21
CA PRO A 143 -24.00 17.48 -3.95
C PRO A 143 -25.30 17.74 -3.18
N LEU A 144 -26.45 17.57 -3.82
CA LEU A 144 -27.79 17.76 -3.24
C LEU A 144 -28.36 16.49 -2.61
N ALA A 145 -27.61 15.37 -2.60
CA ALA A 145 -28.08 14.13 -1.99
C ALA A 145 -28.28 14.29 -0.46
N PRO A 146 -29.24 13.54 0.13
CA PRO A 146 -29.38 13.38 1.57
C PRO A 146 -28.06 12.98 2.24
N ALA A 147 -27.87 13.33 3.52
CA ALA A 147 -26.61 13.13 4.22
C ALA A 147 -26.14 11.65 4.22
N ASN A 148 -27.06 10.71 4.39
CA ASN A 148 -26.84 9.26 4.34
C ASN A 148 -26.46 8.74 2.94
N ASP A 149 -26.71 9.51 1.89
CA ASP A 149 -26.50 9.14 0.49
C ASP A 149 -25.37 9.94 -0.18
N ARG A 150 -24.72 10.82 0.60
CA ARG A 150 -23.75 11.76 0.08
C ARG A 150 -22.36 11.12 -0.01
N VAL A 151 -21.81 11.12 -1.23
CA VAL A 151 -20.37 10.94 -1.43
C VAL A 151 -19.70 12.29 -1.39
N TYR A 152 -18.80 12.49 -0.42
CA TYR A 152 -18.02 13.72 -0.36
C TYR A 152 -16.99 13.74 -1.48
N GLN A 153 -17.07 14.74 -2.35
CA GLN A 153 -16.11 14.93 -3.43
C GLN A 153 -14.70 15.16 -2.85
N ARG A 154 -13.73 14.45 -3.43
CA ARG A 154 -12.31 14.53 -3.03
C ARG A 154 -11.46 14.85 -4.24
N THR A 155 -10.34 15.49 -3.98
CA THR A 155 -9.37 15.80 -5.04
C THR A 155 -8.62 14.53 -5.48
N PRO A 156 -8.08 14.52 -6.71
CA PRO A 156 -7.22 13.43 -7.16
C PRO A 156 -6.03 13.16 -6.24
N LEU A 157 -5.51 14.18 -5.54
CA LEU A 157 -4.41 14.06 -4.60
C LEU A 157 -4.80 13.24 -3.36
N GLU A 158 -6.01 13.43 -2.84
CA GLU A 158 -6.53 12.64 -1.73
C GLU A 158 -6.56 11.14 -2.13
N TYR A 159 -7.02 10.82 -3.33
CA TYR A 159 -7.04 9.43 -3.81
C TYR A 159 -5.67 8.76 -3.96
N LEU A 160 -4.55 9.50 -3.95
CA LEU A 160 -3.20 8.91 -3.93
C LEU A 160 -2.90 8.12 -2.65
N GLN A 161 -3.68 8.30 -1.58
CA GLN A 161 -3.58 7.47 -0.38
C GLN A 161 -3.86 5.99 -0.69
N VAL A 162 -4.75 5.69 -1.64
CA VAL A 162 -5.10 4.31 -2.03
C VAL A 162 -3.89 3.52 -2.56
N PRO A 163 -3.20 3.94 -3.63
CA PRO A 163 -2.00 3.24 -4.09
C PRO A 163 -0.84 3.31 -3.10
N ALA A 164 -0.75 4.35 -2.26
CA ALA A 164 0.24 4.44 -1.19
C ALA A 164 0.06 3.33 -0.14
N ILE A 165 -1.18 3.02 0.24
CA ILE A 165 -1.51 1.92 1.16
C ILE A 165 -1.18 0.57 0.53
N VAL A 166 -1.54 0.37 -0.75
CA VAL A 166 -1.19 -0.86 -1.49
C VAL A 166 0.33 -1.05 -1.55
N LEU A 167 1.06 0.03 -1.83
CA LEU A 167 2.53 0.04 -1.81
C LEU A 167 3.07 -0.30 -0.42
N GLY A 168 2.59 0.37 0.63
CA GLY A 168 3.01 0.15 2.01
C GLY A 168 2.76 -1.30 2.46
N ALA A 169 1.57 -1.84 2.19
CA ALA A 169 1.20 -3.22 2.49
C ALA A 169 2.12 -4.22 1.77
N GLY A 170 2.37 -4.01 0.47
CA GLY A 170 3.28 -4.87 -0.29
C GLY A 170 4.73 -4.81 0.21
N LEU A 171 5.26 -3.62 0.48
CA LEU A 171 6.62 -3.43 1.00
C LEU A 171 6.78 -4.05 2.39
N LEU A 172 5.77 -3.92 3.25
CA LEU A 172 5.72 -4.60 4.54
C LEU A 172 5.70 -6.12 4.38
N GLY A 173 4.96 -6.65 3.41
CA GLY A 173 4.94 -8.08 3.09
C GLY A 173 6.32 -8.60 2.72
N ILE A 174 7.05 -7.86 1.88
CA ILE A 174 8.43 -8.17 1.49
C ILE A 174 9.36 -8.08 2.72
N ALA A 175 9.23 -7.06 3.56
CA ALA A 175 10.04 -6.89 4.76
C ALA A 175 9.86 -8.05 5.75
N VAL A 176 8.61 -8.41 6.04
CA VAL A 176 8.28 -9.55 6.92
C VAL A 176 8.87 -10.84 6.36
N ALA A 177 8.75 -11.12 5.06
CA ALA A 177 9.31 -12.32 4.47
C ALA A 177 10.84 -12.43 4.64
N ARG A 178 11.54 -11.29 4.70
CA ARG A 178 13.00 -11.22 4.81
C ARG A 178 13.48 -11.36 6.25
N TRP A 179 12.80 -10.70 7.19
CA TRP A 179 13.20 -10.70 8.60
C TRP A 179 12.64 -11.88 9.38
N LEU A 180 11.47 -12.36 8.98
CA LEU A 180 10.62 -13.24 9.77
C LEU A 180 10.10 -14.39 8.87
N PRO A 181 10.99 -15.30 8.39
CA PRO A 181 10.64 -16.32 7.41
C PRO A 181 9.71 -17.44 7.96
N TRP A 182 9.26 -17.33 9.20
CA TRP A 182 8.35 -18.28 9.81
C TRP A 182 6.91 -18.09 9.27
N PRO A 183 6.22 -19.15 8.83
CA PRO A 183 4.88 -19.05 8.24
C PRO A 183 3.85 -18.34 9.13
N GLY A 184 3.98 -18.46 10.45
CA GLY A 184 3.09 -17.82 11.41
C GLY A 184 3.26 -16.29 11.52
N MET A 185 4.36 -15.72 11.03
CA MET A 185 4.61 -14.28 11.15
C MET A 185 3.74 -13.43 10.22
N LEU A 186 3.33 -14.01 9.08
CA LEU A 186 2.40 -13.35 8.17
C LEU A 186 1.04 -13.08 8.83
N PRO A 187 0.30 -14.08 9.37
CA PRO A 187 -0.97 -13.83 10.04
C PRO A 187 -0.79 -13.00 11.32
N LEU A 188 0.29 -13.20 12.09
CA LEU A 188 0.54 -12.38 13.29
C LEU A 188 0.74 -10.91 12.94
N THR A 189 1.49 -10.59 11.88
CA THR A 189 1.66 -9.20 11.44
C THR A 189 0.32 -8.63 10.98
N ALA A 190 -0.44 -9.37 10.17
CA ALA A 190 -1.75 -8.91 9.72
C ALA A 190 -2.70 -8.62 10.91
N ILE A 191 -2.75 -9.51 11.90
CA ILE A 191 -3.54 -9.32 13.13
C ILE A 191 -3.05 -8.10 13.91
N ALA A 192 -1.74 -7.94 14.08
CA ALA A 192 -1.17 -6.80 14.80
C ALA A 192 -1.51 -5.46 14.12
N LEU A 193 -1.46 -5.39 12.79
CA LEU A 193 -1.89 -4.20 12.05
C LEU A 193 -3.38 -3.94 12.26
N TRP A 194 -4.22 -4.97 12.12
CA TRP A 194 -5.67 -4.84 12.31
C TRP A 194 -6.04 -4.39 13.72
N LEU A 195 -5.52 -5.05 14.75
CA LEU A 195 -5.77 -4.69 16.15
C LEU A 195 -5.22 -3.31 16.49
N GLY A 196 -4.00 -2.99 16.03
CA GLY A 196 -3.40 -1.69 16.24
C GLY A 196 -4.25 -0.57 15.65
N THR A 197 -4.87 -0.83 14.51
CA THR A 197 -5.70 0.19 13.86
C THR A 197 -7.12 0.27 14.42
N ILE A 198 -7.67 -0.83 14.96
CA ILE A 198 -8.92 -0.79 15.75
C ILE A 198 -8.76 0.14 16.95
N VAL A 199 -7.62 0.07 17.67
CA VAL A 199 -7.36 0.94 18.83
C VAL A 199 -7.20 2.41 18.45
N MET A 200 -6.82 2.70 17.21
CA MET A 200 -6.73 4.08 16.69
C MET A 200 -8.09 4.68 16.34
N TYR A 201 -9.12 3.84 16.22
CA TYR A 201 -10.50 4.27 16.06
C TYR A 201 -11.20 4.32 17.41
N ASP A 202 -11.47 5.54 17.87
CA ASP A 202 -12.28 5.72 19.06
C ASP A 202 -13.74 5.35 18.75
N GLN A 203 -14.24 4.33 19.44
CA GLN A 203 -15.63 3.87 19.32
C GLN A 203 -16.64 4.88 19.88
N HIS A 204 -16.18 5.91 20.61
CA HIS A 204 -17.02 6.96 21.18
C HIS A 204 -17.45 8.04 20.17
N PHE A 205 -17.06 7.93 18.90
CA PHE A 205 -17.61 8.77 17.83
C PHE A 205 -19.09 8.43 17.50
N ILE A 206 -19.68 7.46 18.20
CA ILE A 206 -21.10 7.12 18.13
C ILE A 206 -21.84 7.92 19.22
N VAL A 207 -21.85 9.26 19.14
CA VAL A 207 -22.70 10.09 20.01
C VAL A 207 -23.42 11.15 19.19
N TYR A 208 -24.62 10.77 18.72
CA TYR A 208 -25.84 11.57 18.60
C TYR A 208 -25.71 13.11 18.44
N GLU A 209 -26.09 13.57 17.24
CA GLU A 209 -27.06 14.67 17.08
C GLU A 209 -26.60 16.12 17.41
N THR A 210 -25.32 16.48 17.21
CA THR A 210 -24.96 17.91 17.16
C THR A 210 -24.15 18.28 15.92
N THR A 211 -24.68 19.24 15.18
CA THR A 211 -24.31 19.77 13.86
C THR A 211 -22.94 20.47 13.77
N THR A 212 -22.02 20.20 14.69
CA THR A 212 -20.68 20.79 14.69
C THR A 212 -19.66 19.79 14.18
N TYR A 213 -19.30 19.95 12.90
CA TYR A 213 -18.18 19.33 12.19
C TYR A 213 -17.10 18.77 13.12
N GLU A 214 -17.25 17.48 13.44
CA GLU A 214 -16.47 16.81 14.47
C GLU A 214 -15.00 16.71 14.05
N VAL A 215 -14.13 17.22 14.92
CA VAL A 215 -12.68 17.11 14.80
C VAL A 215 -12.33 15.62 14.79
N VAL A 216 -11.68 15.16 13.73
CA VAL A 216 -11.17 13.78 13.67
C VAL A 216 -10.23 13.56 14.85
N PRO A 217 -10.43 12.52 15.68
CA PRO A 217 -9.56 12.25 16.82
C PRO A 217 -8.09 12.14 16.39
N ALA A 218 -7.19 12.77 17.13
CA ALA A 218 -5.74 12.79 16.83
C ALA A 218 -5.16 11.38 16.59
N ARG A 219 -5.70 10.35 17.26
CA ARG A 219 -5.26 8.95 17.13
C ARG A 219 -5.57 8.36 15.76
N THR A 220 -6.65 8.78 15.13
CA THR A 220 -7.10 8.26 13.84
C THR A 220 -6.13 8.62 12.71
N TRP A 221 -5.43 9.75 12.82
CA TRP A 221 -4.41 10.17 11.86
C TRP A 221 -3.19 9.23 11.80
N PHE A 222 -2.98 8.38 12.81
CA PHE A 222 -1.91 7.38 12.79
C PHE A 222 -2.29 6.07 12.09
N ALA A 223 -3.55 5.96 11.65
CA ALA A 223 -4.03 4.76 11.01
C ALA A 223 -3.36 4.47 9.66
N LEU A 224 -3.45 3.21 9.21
CA LEU A 224 -2.81 2.74 7.96
C LEU A 224 -3.76 2.77 6.77
N TRP A 225 -4.81 3.58 6.85
CA TRP A 225 -5.87 3.73 5.86
C TRP A 225 -6.34 5.17 5.83
N PRO A 226 -7.06 5.58 4.78
CA PRO A 226 -7.46 6.96 4.62
C PRO A 226 -8.36 7.40 5.76
N VAL A 227 -8.06 8.57 6.30
CA VAL A 227 -8.73 9.13 7.49
C VAL A 227 -10.19 9.48 7.22
N TRP A 228 -10.65 9.41 5.98
CA TRP A 228 -12.06 9.58 5.65
C TRP A 228 -12.91 8.31 5.67
N PHE A 229 -12.30 7.15 5.93
CA PHE A 229 -12.95 5.85 5.86
C PHE A 229 -13.48 5.36 7.22
N VAL A 230 -13.78 6.29 8.13
CA VAL A 230 -13.87 6.03 9.58
C VAL A 230 -15.30 5.96 10.12
N ASP A 231 -16.25 6.57 9.43
CA ASP A 231 -17.59 6.74 9.97
C ASP A 231 -18.49 5.52 9.63
N MET A 232 -19.14 4.98 10.65
CA MET A 232 -20.11 3.87 10.51
C MET A 232 -21.35 4.31 9.72
N GLY A 233 -21.63 5.61 9.64
CA GLY A 233 -22.73 6.22 8.88
C GLY A 233 -22.39 6.65 7.44
N GLY A 234 -21.12 6.54 7.01
CA GLY A 234 -20.70 6.98 5.68
C GLY A 234 -19.24 7.45 5.65
N MET A 235 -18.88 8.21 4.63
CA MET A 235 -17.57 8.88 4.61
C MET A 235 -17.57 10.09 5.52
N LEU A 236 -16.46 10.33 6.21
CA LEU A 236 -16.30 11.60 6.93
C LEU A 236 -16.33 12.79 5.96
N PRO A 237 -16.83 13.96 6.42
CA PRO A 237 -16.67 15.21 5.71
C PRO A 237 -15.21 15.45 5.31
N ARG A 238 -15.02 16.19 4.21
CA ARG A 238 -13.70 16.50 3.69
C ARG A 238 -12.89 17.28 4.73
N GLN A 239 -11.71 16.76 5.05
CA GLN A 239 -10.75 17.41 5.95
C GLN A 239 -9.90 18.45 5.16
N PRO A 240 -9.18 19.35 5.86
CA PRO A 240 -8.25 20.26 5.19
C PRO A 240 -7.24 19.49 4.34
N LEU A 241 -7.10 19.90 3.06
CA LEU A 241 -6.24 19.20 2.10
C LEU A 241 -4.80 19.06 2.60
N ALA A 242 -4.26 20.08 3.29
CA ALA A 242 -2.92 20.03 3.85
C ALA A 242 -2.74 18.87 4.83
N GLN A 243 -3.74 18.61 5.67
CA GLN A 243 -3.72 17.53 6.66
C GLN A 243 -3.72 16.15 5.97
N GLU A 244 -4.54 16.00 4.93
CA GLU A 244 -4.58 14.78 4.11
C GLU A 244 -3.28 14.52 3.34
N MET A 245 -2.57 15.59 2.94
CA MET A 245 -1.25 15.46 2.30
C MET A 245 -0.16 15.07 3.30
N TRP A 246 -0.24 15.54 4.55
CA TRP A 246 0.64 15.06 5.61
C TRP A 246 0.38 13.59 5.93
N HIS A 247 -0.88 13.16 5.95
CA HIS A 247 -1.23 11.76 6.10
C HIS A 247 -0.71 10.89 4.95
N LEU A 248 -0.85 11.34 3.71
CA LEU A 248 -0.26 10.68 2.55
C LEU A 248 1.27 10.55 2.69
N ALA A 249 1.95 11.63 3.10
CA ALA A 249 3.39 11.62 3.32
C ALA A 249 3.80 10.65 4.43
N TYR A 250 3.01 10.57 5.51
CA TYR A 250 3.18 9.60 6.59
C TYR A 250 3.08 8.15 6.07
N LEU A 251 2.02 7.82 5.32
CA LEU A 251 1.82 6.49 4.72
C LEU A 251 2.97 6.09 3.79
N LEU A 252 3.39 7.01 2.91
CA LEU A 252 4.54 6.80 2.03
C LEU A 252 5.84 6.60 2.83
N GLY A 253 6.04 7.39 3.89
CA GLY A 253 7.17 7.27 4.80
C GLY A 253 7.26 5.89 5.45
N LEU A 254 6.15 5.38 5.99
CA LEU A 254 6.06 4.02 6.52
C LEU A 254 6.35 2.95 5.47
N GLY A 255 5.79 3.10 4.26
CA GLY A 255 6.08 2.21 3.14
C GLY A 255 7.56 2.19 2.77
N VAL A 256 8.19 3.36 2.66
CA VAL A 256 9.63 3.49 2.39
C VAL A 256 10.46 2.84 3.48
N LEU A 257 10.13 3.04 4.76
CA LEU A 257 10.81 2.39 5.88
C LEU A 257 10.73 0.86 5.79
N ALA A 258 9.57 0.31 5.45
CA ALA A 258 9.41 -1.13 5.21
C ALA A 258 10.29 -1.61 4.03
N GLY A 259 10.31 -0.86 2.92
CA GLY A 259 11.19 -1.16 1.78
C GLY A 259 12.68 -1.12 2.13
N ILE A 260 13.10 -0.15 2.93
CA ILE A 260 14.49 -0.04 3.43
C ILE A 260 14.80 -1.20 4.37
N ALA A 261 13.89 -1.56 5.30
CA ALA A 261 14.04 -2.70 6.18
C ALA A 261 14.24 -3.99 5.37
N ALA A 262 13.47 -4.21 4.31
CA ALA A 262 13.64 -5.35 3.41
C ALA A 262 15.03 -5.39 2.75
N LEU A 263 15.55 -4.24 2.31
CA LEU A 263 16.88 -4.13 1.68
C LEU A 263 18.02 -4.27 2.68
N LEU A 264 17.88 -3.75 3.90
CA LEU A 264 18.90 -3.86 4.96
C LEU A 264 19.18 -5.31 5.37
N ARG A 265 18.21 -6.22 5.14
CA ARG A 265 18.38 -7.65 5.41
C ARG A 265 19.27 -8.37 4.38
N THR A 266 19.53 -7.74 3.23
CA THR A 266 20.37 -8.29 2.15
C THR A 266 21.84 -7.86 2.28
N ASP A 267 22.75 -8.63 1.69
CA ASP A 267 24.17 -8.30 1.67
C ASP A 267 24.46 -7.18 0.68
N GLY A 268 25.43 -6.31 1.03
CA GLY A 268 25.85 -5.19 0.19
C GLY A 268 26.12 -3.89 0.97
N PRO A 269 26.39 -2.78 0.27
CA PRO A 269 26.69 -1.50 0.90
C PRO A 269 25.46 -0.94 1.64
N ARG A 270 25.54 -0.89 2.97
CA ARG A 270 24.44 -0.46 3.87
C ARG A 270 24.46 1.03 4.21
N ARG A 271 25.58 1.73 4.04
CA ARG A 271 25.73 3.14 4.45
C ARG A 271 24.65 4.04 3.85
N ALA A 272 24.41 3.94 2.55
CA ALA A 272 23.37 4.71 1.88
C ALA A 272 21.97 4.38 2.43
N LEU A 273 21.68 3.09 2.68
CA LEU A 273 20.39 2.66 3.24
C LEU A 273 20.17 3.20 4.65
N TYR A 274 21.19 3.25 5.51
CA TYR A 274 21.06 3.85 6.85
C TYR A 274 20.81 5.35 6.79
N VAL A 275 21.48 6.07 5.88
CA VAL A 275 21.23 7.51 5.67
C VAL A 275 19.81 7.74 5.18
N THR A 276 19.37 6.97 4.18
CA THR A 276 17.98 7.04 3.67
C THR A 276 16.98 6.63 4.76
N ALA A 277 17.29 5.64 5.62
CA ALA A 277 16.44 5.25 6.74
C ALA A 277 16.28 6.41 7.74
N GLY A 278 17.38 7.06 8.13
CA GLY A 278 17.35 8.21 9.03
C GLY A 278 16.51 9.35 8.46
N GLY A 279 16.71 9.68 7.18
CA GLY A 279 15.88 10.67 6.48
C GLY A 279 14.40 10.29 6.44
N ALA A 280 14.09 9.04 6.10
CA ALA A 280 12.73 8.52 6.05
C ALA A 280 12.05 8.54 7.44
N VAL A 281 12.76 8.19 8.51
CA VAL A 281 12.24 8.29 9.89
C VAL A 281 11.89 9.74 10.22
N VAL A 282 12.79 10.69 9.97
CA VAL A 282 12.55 12.11 10.25
C VAL A 282 11.36 12.63 9.46
N VAL A 283 11.30 12.37 8.15
CA VAL A 283 10.19 12.82 7.30
C VAL A 283 8.87 12.19 7.75
N THR A 284 8.86 10.90 8.08
CA THR A 284 7.65 10.20 8.56
C THR A 284 7.18 10.78 9.89
N ALA A 285 8.09 11.06 10.82
CA ALA A 285 7.77 11.63 12.13
C ALA A 285 7.25 13.07 12.00
N VAL A 286 7.87 13.89 11.14
CA VAL A 286 7.41 15.26 10.86
C VAL A 286 6.02 15.23 10.21
N ALA A 287 5.80 14.37 9.23
CA ALA A 287 4.48 14.20 8.61
C ALA A 287 3.43 13.74 9.63
N ALA A 288 3.79 12.80 10.51
CA ALA A 288 2.92 12.31 11.58
C ALA A 288 2.57 13.39 12.62
N TRP A 289 3.47 14.35 12.86
CA TRP A 289 3.22 15.50 13.72
C TRP A 289 2.34 16.53 13.03
N LEU A 290 2.68 16.92 11.79
CA LEU A 290 1.99 18.00 11.06
C LEU A 290 0.56 17.62 10.61
N GLN A 291 0.24 16.33 10.49
CA GLN A 291 -1.14 15.90 10.24
C GLN A 291 -2.07 16.08 11.46
N LEU A 292 -1.57 16.47 12.64
CA LEU A 292 -2.41 16.66 13.82
C LEU A 292 -3.05 18.06 13.91
N GLY A 293 -2.64 19.00 13.04
CA GLY A 293 -3.06 20.42 13.09
C GLY A 293 -2.28 21.22 14.13
#